data_AF-A0A1M4SD07-F1
#
_entry.id   AF-A0A1M4SD07-F1
#
_cell.length_a   1.000
_cell.length_b   1.000
_cell.length_c   1.000
_cell.angle_alpha   90.00
_cell.angle_beta   90.00
_cell.angle_gamma   90.00
#
_symmetry.space_group_name_H-M   'P 1'
#
loop_
_entity.id
_entity.type
_entity.pdbx_description
1 polymer ?
#
loop_
_entity_poly.entity_id
_entity_poly.type
_entity_poly.pdbx_seq_one_letter_code
_entity_poly.pdbx_strand_id
1 'polypeptide(L)'
;MDLIETFIVFSGAFLGLIGVAMMFIASIVALFKIDEADDYYGEGKLGGGKSDFKGLPFSLSRMTWYGMAIMFSRTKYVKNHYGHELAQIAANDPPRRLERLLVWLFAPWFILVMASMMLGGLLMLFPEA
;
A
#
# COMPACT_ATOMS: atom_id res chain seq x y z
N MET A 1 -6.85 -28.84 18.61
CA MET A 1 -7.08 -27.49 18.09
C MET A 1 -7.90 -26.78 19.14
N ASP A 2 -7.21 -26.05 20.02
CA ASP A 2 -7.92 -25.26 21.01
C ASP A 2 -8.74 -24.17 20.32
N LEU A 3 -9.73 -23.66 21.05
CA LEU A 3 -10.63 -22.63 20.56
C LEU A 3 -9.86 -21.38 20.07
N ILE A 4 -8.71 -21.10 20.68
CA ILE A 4 -7.81 -19.99 20.33
C ILE A 4 -7.13 -20.25 18.98
N GLU A 5 -6.52 -21.42 18.79
CA GLU A 5 -5.86 -21.80 17.53
C GLU A 5 -6.85 -21.76 16.36
N THR A 6 -8.04 -22.33 16.58
CA THR A 6 -9.14 -22.33 15.60
C THR A 6 -9.53 -20.90 15.23
N PHE A 7 -9.74 -20.04 16.22
CA PHE A 7 -10.09 -18.64 15.99
C PHE A 7 -9.01 -17.88 15.21
N ILE A 8 -7.73 -18.09 15.52
CA ILE A 8 -6.63 -17.42 14.83
C ILE A 8 -6.54 -17.89 13.38
N VAL A 9 -6.64 -19.20 13.12
CA VAL A 9 -6.60 -19.75 11.76
C VAL A 9 -7.76 -19.24 10.92
N PHE A 10 -8.99 -19.25 11.46
CA PHE A 10 -10.15 -18.72 10.75
C PHE A 10 -10.03 -17.21 10.47
N SER A 11 -9.57 -16.43 11.46
CA SER A 11 -9.34 -14.99 11.31
C SER A 11 -8.27 -14.70 10.26
N GLY A 12 -7.16 -15.45 10.28
CA GLY A 12 -6.09 -15.34 9.29
C GLY A 12 -6.58 -15.67 7.87
N ALA A 13 -7.34 -16.75 7.70
CA ALA A 13 -7.92 -17.12 6.42
C ALA A 13 -8.88 -16.04 5.89
N PHE A 14 -9.73 -15.48 6.76
CA PHE A 14 -10.65 -14.40 6.40
C PHE A 14 -9.91 -13.12 5.98
N LEU A 15 -8.88 -12.70 6.73
CA LEU A 15 -8.04 -11.55 6.36
C LEU A 15 -7.29 -11.81 5.05
N GLY A 16 -6.83 -13.03 4.82
CA GLY A 16 -6.21 -13.45 3.55
C GLY A 16 -7.17 -13.29 2.37
N LEU A 17 -8.42 -13.74 2.52
CA LEU A 17 -9.47 -13.58 1.50
C LEU A 17 -9.72 -12.10 1.19
N ILE A 18 -9.82 -11.26 2.22
CA ILE A 18 -9.96 -9.81 2.05
C ILE A 18 -8.75 -9.25 1.31
N GLY A 19 -7.52 -9.63 1.69
CA GLY A 19 -6.29 -9.20 1.02
C GLY A 19 -6.28 -9.53 -0.47
N VAL A 20 -6.70 -10.74 -0.85
CA VAL A 20 -6.80 -11.14 -2.26
C VAL A 20 -7.86 -10.33 -3.00
N ALA A 21 -9.04 -10.13 -2.40
CA ALA A 21 -10.10 -9.31 -3.01
C ALA A 21 -9.63 -7.86 -3.24
N MET A 22 -8.95 -7.29 -2.25
CA MET A 22 -8.36 -5.95 -2.34
C MET A 22 -7.25 -5.88 -3.39
N MET A 23 -6.43 -6.93 -3.53
CA MET A 23 -5.42 -7.02 -4.58
C MET A 23 -6.04 -6.93 -5.97
N PHE A 24 -7.16 -7.61 -6.18
CA PHE A 24 -7.86 -7.61 -7.46
C PHE A 24 -8.42 -6.21 -7.77
N ILE A 25 -9.07 -5.56 -6.81
CA ILE A 25 -9.57 -4.18 -6.95
C ILE A 25 -8.41 -3.23 -7.24
N ALA A 26 -7.33 -3.31 -6.48
CA ALA A 26 -6.17 -2.45 -6.65
C ALA A 26 -5.49 -2.65 -8.01
N SER A 27 -5.45 -3.89 -8.50
CA SER A 27 -4.91 -4.22 -9.82
C SER A 27 -5.74 -3.61 -10.94
N ILE A 28 -7.07 -3.68 -10.85
CA ILE A 28 -7.97 -3.04 -11.81
C ILE A 28 -7.76 -1.52 -11.79
N VAL A 29 -7.79 -0.91 -10.60
CA VAL A 29 -7.59 0.54 -10.46
C VAL A 29 -6.23 0.95 -11.03
N ALA A 30 -5.19 0.15 -10.78
CA ALA A 30 -3.85 0.44 -11.30
C ALA A 30 -3.78 0.44 -12.82
N LEU A 31 -4.52 -0.43 -13.52
CA LEU A 31 -4.56 -0.42 -14.98
C LEU A 31 -5.15 0.87 -15.55
N PHE A 32 -6.09 1.51 -14.85
CA PHE A 32 -6.79 2.71 -15.36
C PHE A 32 -6.25 4.04 -14.82
N LYS A 33 -5.60 4.02 -13.66
CA LYS A 33 -5.20 5.23 -12.93
C LYS A 33 -3.70 5.42 -12.79
N ILE A 34 -2.89 4.49 -13.30
CA ILE A 34 -1.43 4.63 -13.22
C ILE A 34 -0.92 5.81 -14.04
N ASP A 35 -1.45 6.06 -15.24
CA ASP A 35 -0.97 7.17 -16.08
C ASP A 35 -1.22 8.51 -15.38
N GLU A 36 -2.44 8.70 -14.86
CA GLU A 36 -2.78 9.89 -14.08
C GLU A 36 -1.92 10.00 -12.80
N ALA A 37 -1.60 8.88 -12.14
CA ALA A 37 -0.73 8.89 -10.97
C ALA A 37 0.73 9.23 -11.32
N ASP A 38 1.26 8.67 -12.41
CA ASP A 38 2.64 8.90 -12.85
C ASP A 38 2.86 10.34 -13.32
N ASP A 39 1.84 11.02 -13.86
CA ASP A 39 1.94 12.42 -14.26
C ASP A 39 2.24 13.36 -13.08
N TYR A 40 1.71 13.06 -11.88
CA TYR A 40 1.95 13.89 -10.69
C TYR A 40 3.03 13.34 -9.77
N TYR A 41 3.09 12.01 -9.60
CA TYR A 41 3.91 11.34 -8.59
C TYR A 41 5.08 10.56 -9.19
N GLY A 42 5.13 10.43 -10.52
CA GLY A 42 6.10 9.60 -11.26
C GLY A 42 7.48 10.21 -11.44
N GLU A 43 7.77 11.36 -10.83
CA GLU A 43 9.07 12.02 -10.91
C GLU A 43 10.05 11.54 -9.83
N GLY A 44 11.34 11.62 -10.15
CA GLY A 44 12.43 11.35 -9.21
C GLY A 44 12.41 9.94 -8.62
N LYS A 45 12.73 9.83 -7.33
CA LYS A 45 12.85 8.55 -6.62
C LYS A 45 11.51 7.86 -6.36
N LEU A 46 10.39 8.60 -6.36
CA LEU A 46 9.06 8.05 -6.12
C LEU A 46 8.56 7.26 -7.33
N GLY A 47 8.70 7.81 -8.54
CA GLY A 47 8.30 7.14 -9.77
C GLY A 47 9.34 6.21 -10.40
N GLY A 48 10.53 6.09 -9.78
CA GLY A 48 11.66 5.38 -10.36
C GLY A 48 12.15 6.01 -11.67
N GLY A 49 11.99 7.33 -11.80
CA GLY A 49 12.33 8.10 -13.01
C GLY A 49 11.63 7.58 -14.25
N LYS A 50 10.31 7.81 -14.39
CA LYS A 50 9.50 7.43 -15.58
C LYS A 50 9.88 6.06 -16.15
N SER A 51 9.74 5.02 -15.32
CA SER A 51 9.95 3.65 -15.77
C SER A 51 8.98 3.31 -16.92
N ASP A 52 9.52 3.01 -18.10
CA ASP A 52 8.77 2.55 -19.29
C ASP A 52 7.94 1.27 -19.05
N PHE A 53 8.13 0.61 -17.91
CA PHE A 53 7.37 -0.56 -17.51
C PHE A 53 5.98 -0.13 -17.00
N LYS A 54 5.04 -0.05 -17.94
CA LYS A 54 3.60 0.05 -17.67
C LYS A 54 2.96 -1.33 -17.70
N GLY A 55 2.05 -1.58 -16.76
CA GLY A 55 1.38 -2.87 -16.60
C GLY A 55 1.62 -3.49 -15.23
N LEU A 56 0.82 -4.51 -14.92
CA LEU A 56 1.01 -5.30 -13.71
C LEU A 56 2.28 -6.15 -13.84
N PRO A 57 3.07 -6.33 -12.76
CA PRO A 57 2.83 -5.87 -11.39
C PRO A 57 3.40 -4.47 -11.07
N PHE A 58 4.13 -3.85 -12.00
CA PHE A 58 4.89 -2.62 -11.76
C PHE A 58 3.99 -1.42 -11.44
N SER A 59 2.89 -1.25 -12.18
CA SER A 59 1.91 -0.18 -11.93
C SER A 59 1.32 -0.25 -10.52
N LEU A 60 0.99 -1.45 -10.06
CA LEU A 60 0.45 -1.67 -8.71
C LEU A 60 1.48 -1.30 -7.65
N SER A 61 2.73 -1.73 -7.84
CA SER A 61 3.83 -1.40 -6.92
C SER A 61 4.04 0.11 -6.82
N ARG A 62 4.10 0.83 -7.95
CA ARG A 62 4.27 2.30 -7.95
C ARG A 62 3.13 3.02 -7.23
N MET A 63 1.87 2.69 -7.52
CA MET A 63 0.74 3.30 -6.81
C MET A 63 0.78 3.02 -5.31
N THR A 64 1.24 1.84 -4.90
CA THR A 64 1.48 1.49 -3.50
C THR A 64 2.53 2.41 -2.87
N TRP A 65 3.65 2.64 -3.56
CA TRP A 65 4.70 3.58 -3.11
C TRP A 65 4.20 5.01 -3.00
N TYR A 66 3.41 5.49 -3.97
CA TYR A 66 2.81 6.82 -3.90
C TYR A 66 1.88 6.95 -2.70
N GLY A 67 0.98 5.98 -2.50
CA GLY A 67 0.09 5.94 -1.34
C GLY A 67 0.85 5.94 -0.01
N MET A 68 1.92 5.16 0.10
CA MET A 68 2.81 5.14 1.26
C MET A 68 3.46 6.51 1.52
N ALA A 69 4.06 7.11 0.50
CA ALA A 69 4.74 8.40 0.61
C ALA A 69 3.79 9.52 1.04
N ILE A 70 2.56 9.52 0.52
CA ILE A 70 1.50 10.46 0.91
C ILE A 70 1.10 10.21 2.37
N MET A 71 0.74 8.97 2.71
CA MET A 71 0.24 8.61 4.04
C MET A 71 1.26 8.92 5.13
N PHE A 72 2.54 8.67 4.86
CA PHE A 72 3.63 8.90 5.80
C PHE A 72 4.42 10.18 5.53
N SER A 73 3.94 11.09 4.69
CA SER A 73 4.59 12.36 4.31
C SER A 73 4.98 13.24 5.51
N ARG A 74 4.29 13.09 6.64
CA ARG A 74 4.57 13.83 7.88
C ARG A 74 5.71 13.24 8.71
N THR A 75 6.08 11.99 8.46
CA THR A 75 7.13 11.29 9.23
C THR A 75 8.52 11.80 8.85
N LYS A 76 9.43 11.81 9.83
CA LYS A 76 10.82 12.27 9.62
C LYS A 76 11.54 11.43 8.55
N TYR A 77 11.30 10.12 8.53
CA TYR A 77 11.91 9.21 7.57
C TYR A 77 11.53 9.58 6.12
N VAL A 78 10.23 9.71 5.84
CA VAL A 78 9.76 10.03 4.49
C VAL A 78 10.17 11.43 4.06
N LYS A 79 10.12 12.42 4.96
CA LYS A 79 10.63 13.78 4.67
C LYS A 79 12.11 13.78 4.31
N ASN A 80 12.92 12.99 5.00
CA ASN A 80 14.35 12.93 4.72
C ASN A 80 14.65 12.19 3.40
N HIS A 81 13.87 11.16 3.06
CA HIS A 81 14.13 10.33 1.89
C HIS A 81 13.52 10.88 0.59
N TYR A 82 12.32 11.47 0.67
CA TYR A 82 11.50 11.92 -0.45
C TYR A 82 11.13 13.41 -0.38
N GLY A 83 11.78 14.19 0.48
CA GLY A 83 11.38 15.58 0.75
C GLY A 83 11.40 16.49 -0.47
N HIS A 84 12.34 16.26 -1.40
CA HIS A 84 12.44 17.05 -2.64
C HIS A 84 11.28 16.73 -3.57
N GLU A 85 11.00 15.44 -3.79
CA GLU A 85 9.92 14.95 -4.63
C GLU A 85 8.55 15.36 -4.05
N LEU A 86 8.37 15.26 -2.73
CA LEU A 86 7.15 15.72 -2.06
C LEU A 86 6.93 17.22 -2.22
N ALA A 87 7.99 18.03 -2.24
CA ALA A 87 7.88 19.46 -2.51
C ALA A 87 7.48 19.76 -3.96
N GLN A 88 8.00 19.00 -4.92
CA GLN A 88 7.61 19.10 -6.34
C GLN A 88 6.16 18.67 -6.55
N ILE A 89 5.75 17.53 -5.96
CA ILE A 89 4.36 17.07 -5.99
C ILE A 89 3.44 18.13 -5.40
N ALA A 90 3.79 18.72 -4.26
CA ALA A 90 3.00 19.79 -3.65
C ALA A 90 2.88 21.04 -4.55
N ALA A 91 3.93 21.35 -5.33
CA ALA A 91 3.91 22.46 -6.28
C ALA A 91 3.03 22.17 -7.53
N ASN A 92 2.90 20.90 -7.91
CA ASN A 92 2.07 20.45 -9.04
C ASN A 92 0.57 20.32 -8.70
N ASP A 93 0.17 20.57 -7.44
CA ASP A 93 -1.21 20.56 -6.94
C ASP A 93 -2.06 19.37 -7.42
N PRO A 94 -1.70 18.13 -7.05
CA PRO A 94 -2.38 16.93 -7.54
C PRO A 94 -3.85 16.89 -7.10
N PRO A 95 -4.74 16.31 -7.92
CA PRO A 95 -6.15 16.24 -7.59
C PRO A 95 -6.37 15.45 -6.29
N ARG A 96 -7.06 16.05 -5.32
CA ARG A 96 -7.38 15.43 -4.01
C ARG A 96 -8.10 14.08 -4.09
N ARG A 97 -8.75 13.78 -5.22
CA ARG A 97 -9.40 12.48 -5.47
C ARG A 97 -8.36 11.40 -5.73
N LEU A 98 -7.31 11.72 -6.48
CA LEU A 98 -6.19 10.82 -6.77
C LEU A 98 -5.38 10.56 -5.51
N GLU A 99 -5.08 11.59 -4.73
CA GLU A 99 -4.39 11.44 -3.44
C GLU A 99 -5.15 10.48 -2.51
N ARG A 100 -6.47 10.71 -2.35
CA ARG A 100 -7.34 9.83 -1.56
C ARG A 100 -7.38 8.41 -2.12
N LEU A 101 -7.41 8.24 -3.44
CA LEU A 101 -7.39 6.93 -4.07
C LEU A 101 -6.09 6.18 -3.74
N LEU A 102 -4.93 6.83 -3.89
CA LEU A 102 -3.62 6.24 -3.60
C LEU A 102 -3.50 5.84 -2.13
N VAL A 103 -3.93 6.71 -1.22
CA VAL A 103 -3.95 6.39 0.22
C VAL A 103 -4.94 5.27 0.52
N TRP A 104 -6.13 5.27 -0.09
CA TRP A 104 -7.14 4.23 0.11
C TRP A 104 -6.71 2.87 -0.43
N LEU A 105 -5.91 2.83 -1.50
CA LEU A 105 -5.31 1.59 -1.97
C LEU A 105 -4.25 1.08 -0.99
N PHE A 106 -3.44 1.95 -0.40
CA PHE A 106 -2.35 1.53 0.49
C PHE A 106 -2.78 1.23 1.93
N ALA A 107 -3.62 2.07 2.54
CA ALA A 107 -3.91 2.02 3.96
C ALA A 107 -4.52 0.68 4.43
N PRO A 108 -5.50 0.08 3.72
CA PRO A 108 -6.05 -1.20 4.13
C PRO A 108 -5.03 -2.34 4.00
N TRP A 109 -4.16 -2.31 2.99
CA TRP A 109 -3.06 -3.27 2.86
C TRP A 109 -2.11 -3.19 4.06
N PHE A 110 -1.75 -1.98 4.47
CA PHE A 110 -0.94 -1.77 5.65
C PHE A 110 -1.60 -2.35 6.92
N ILE A 111 -2.90 -2.11 7.10
CA ILE A 111 -3.67 -2.68 8.23
C ILE A 111 -3.70 -4.21 8.17
N LEU A 112 -3.92 -4.81 7.00
CA LEU A 112 -3.95 -6.26 6.82
C LEU A 112 -2.60 -6.91 7.12
N VAL A 113 -1.49 -6.28 6.72
CA VAL A 113 -0.14 -6.75 7.04
C VAL A 113 0.09 -6.68 8.55
N MET A 114 -0.24 -5.56 9.19
CA MET A 114 -0.12 -5.41 10.64
C MET A 114 -0.96 -6.44 11.40
N ALA A 115 -2.21 -6.65 11.00
CA ALA A 115 -3.10 -7.64 11.60
C ALA A 115 -2.57 -9.07 11.42
N SER A 116 -2.09 -9.41 10.22
CA SER A 116 -1.46 -10.71 9.94
C SER A 116 -0.20 -10.93 10.79
N MET A 117 0.65 -9.91 10.95
CA MET A 117 1.84 -9.98 11.81
C MET A 117 1.46 -10.20 13.28
N MET A 118 0.41 -9.53 13.77
CA MET A 118 -0.08 -9.72 15.14
C MET A 118 -0.63 -11.13 15.36
N LEU A 119 -1.42 -11.66 14.42
CA LEU A 119 -1.93 -13.03 14.49
C LEU A 119 -0.80 -14.07 14.44
N GLY A 120 0.17 -13.90 13.55
CA GLY A 120 1.35 -14.77 13.48
C GLY A 120 2.19 -14.71 14.75
N GLY A 121 2.38 -13.53 15.32
CA GLY A 121 3.05 -13.35 16.61
C GLY A 121 2.31 -14.02 17.76
N LEU A 122 0.97 -13.97 17.77
CA LEU A 122 0.15 -14.67 18.76
C LEU A 122 0.29 -16.19 18.65
N LEU A 123 0.30 -16.76 17.44
CA LEU A 123 0.54 -18.20 17.26
C LEU A 123 1.91 -18.64 17.79
N MET A 124 2.94 -17.82 17.59
CA MET A 124 4.28 -18.12 18.12
C MET A 124 4.35 -18.08 19.65
N LEU A 125 3.50 -17.28 20.30
CA LEU A 125 3.43 -17.17 21.76
C LEU A 125 2.60 -18.30 22.40
N PHE A 126 1.71 -18.94 21.64
CA PHE A 126 0.87 -20.06 22.08
C PHE A 126 1.04 -21.29 21.17
N PRO A 127 2.25 -21.89 21.10
CA PRO A 127 2.53 -23.01 20.19
C PRO A 127 1.87 -24.34 20.59
N GLU A 128 1.29 -24.42 21.80
CA GLU A 128 0.67 -25.65 22.35
C GLU A 128 -0.85 -25.54 22.59
N ALA A 129 -1.50 -24.48 22.09
CA ALA A 129 -2.96 -24.36 22.08
C ALA A 129 -3.51 -24.85 20.72
#